data_AF-A0A9E9M7Q6-F1
#
_entry.id   AF-A0A9E9M7Q6-F1
#
_cell.length_a   1.000
_cell.length_b   1.000
_cell.length_c   1.000
_cell.angle_alpha   90.00
_cell.angle_beta   90.00
_cell.angle_gamma   90.00
#
_symmetry.space_group_name_H-M   'P 1'
#
loop_
_entity.id
_entity.type
_entity.pdbx_description
1 polymer ?
#
loop_
_entity_poly.entity_id
_entity_poly.type
_entity_poly.pdbx_seq_one_letter_code
_entity_poly.pdbx_strand_id
1 'polypeptide(L)'
;CVMKLFSRKRAESWQSVRDETDRIVRSVGERVGSSVNVGEMVFQLTKNVIYRAAFGSSSNEGQDEFIAILQEFSKLFGAFNWADFIPFIGWADPNGLNKRLVKARAALDGFIDSIIDEHMEKKRSGAKFGVGEDDMVDELLAFYSEESKVDESEDLQNAIRLTRDNIKAIIMDVMFGGTETVASAIEWAMSELMRSPDDMNRLQNELEKTVGLHRRVEESDLDKLTFFRCVIRETLRLHPPIPLLLHETAQEAVVAGYRIPRGARVMINAYAIGRDAGSWSDADTFRPGRFLQENMPDFRGGNFEFIPFGSGRRSCPGMQLGLYALEMCVANLVHCFRWELPGGMKPEELDMEDVFGLTAPRANQLIAVPSPRLEVDVGLGKPNC
;
A
#
# COMPACT_ATOMS: atom_id res chain seq x y z
N CYS A 1 15.32 1.57 12.70
CA CYS A 1 13.89 1.91 12.52
C CYS A 1 13.21 1.00 11.48
N VAL A 2 13.41 1.19 10.17
CA VAL A 2 12.75 0.41 9.09
C VAL A 2 12.83 -1.12 9.26
N MET A 3 14.02 -1.67 9.54
CA MET A 3 14.22 -3.12 9.74
C MET A 3 13.55 -3.70 11.00
N LYS A 4 13.03 -2.86 11.91
CA LYS A 4 12.20 -3.31 13.03
C LYS A 4 10.71 -3.11 12.69
N LEU A 5 10.35 -1.92 12.23
CA LEU A 5 8.96 -1.54 11.92
C LEU A 5 8.30 -2.36 10.81
N PHE A 6 9.06 -2.74 9.78
CA PHE A 6 8.55 -3.43 8.59
C PHE A 6 9.16 -4.82 8.39
N SER A 7 9.67 -5.44 9.46
CA SER A 7 10.23 -6.78 9.41
C SER A 7 9.17 -7.84 9.66
N ARG A 8 9.35 -9.01 9.03
CA ARG A 8 8.55 -10.23 9.30
C ARG A 8 8.55 -10.65 10.78
N LYS A 9 9.48 -10.15 11.59
CA LYS A 9 9.49 -10.37 13.05
C LYS A 9 8.30 -9.71 13.75
N ARG A 10 7.62 -8.76 13.10
CA ARG A 10 6.44 -8.09 13.62
C ARG A 10 5.19 -8.89 13.30
N ALA A 11 4.98 -9.95 14.06
CA ALA A 11 3.91 -10.93 13.83
C ALA A 11 2.53 -10.28 13.70
N GLU A 12 2.27 -9.19 14.43
CA GLU A 12 0.99 -8.49 14.42
C GLU A 12 0.64 -7.85 13.07
N SER A 13 1.57 -7.15 12.40
CA SER A 13 1.28 -6.54 11.09
C SER A 13 1.05 -7.60 10.00
N TRP A 14 1.73 -8.74 10.10
CA TRP A 14 1.51 -9.87 9.20
C TRP A 14 0.21 -10.61 9.55
N GLN A 15 -0.17 -10.66 10.82
CA GLN A 15 -1.44 -11.21 11.26
C GLN A 15 -2.62 -10.34 10.84
N SER A 16 -2.50 -9.00 10.92
CA SER A 16 -3.56 -8.10 10.48
C SER A 16 -3.86 -8.29 9.00
N VAL A 17 -2.85 -8.46 8.15
CA VAL A 17 -3.05 -8.81 6.73
C VAL A 17 -3.87 -10.09 6.56
N ARG A 18 -3.55 -11.16 7.30
CA ARG A 18 -4.31 -12.42 7.23
C ARG A 18 -5.74 -12.23 7.68
N ASP A 19 -5.94 -11.58 8.82
CA ASP A 19 -7.26 -11.36 9.41
C ASP A 19 -8.16 -10.49 8.51
N GLU A 20 -7.63 -9.40 7.94
CA GLU A 20 -8.40 -8.54 7.04
C GLU A 20 -8.63 -9.22 5.69
N THR A 21 -7.69 -10.02 5.18
CA THR A 21 -7.89 -10.87 4.00
C THR A 21 -9.01 -11.89 4.24
N ASP A 22 -9.06 -12.45 5.45
CA ASP A 22 -10.13 -13.33 5.87
C ASP A 22 -11.49 -12.61 5.91
N ARG A 23 -11.53 -11.39 6.43
CA ARG A 23 -12.75 -10.58 6.50
C ARG A 23 -13.26 -10.17 5.12
N ILE A 24 -12.40 -9.71 4.21
CA ILE A 24 -12.83 -9.34 2.86
C ILE A 24 -13.38 -10.55 2.11
N VAL A 25 -12.74 -11.73 2.23
CA VAL A 25 -13.24 -12.97 1.61
C VAL A 25 -14.61 -13.34 2.15
N ARG A 26 -14.83 -13.27 3.47
CA ARG A 26 -16.16 -13.53 4.06
C ARG A 26 -17.20 -12.52 3.56
N SER A 27 -16.87 -11.23 3.56
CA SER A 27 -17.78 -10.17 3.13
C SER A 27 -18.16 -10.30 1.64
N VAL A 28 -17.21 -10.69 0.78
CA VAL A 28 -17.47 -11.02 -0.62
C VAL A 28 -18.36 -12.27 -0.73
N GLY A 29 -18.11 -13.28 0.10
CA GLY A 29 -18.92 -14.51 0.18
C GLY A 29 -20.39 -14.26 0.51
N GLU A 30 -20.67 -13.36 1.44
CA GLU A 30 -22.03 -12.94 1.83
C GLU A 30 -22.76 -12.18 0.71
N ARG A 31 -22.02 -11.66 -0.28
CA ARG A 31 -22.53 -10.83 -1.39
C ARG A 31 -22.45 -11.54 -2.74
N VAL A 32 -22.23 -12.85 -2.74
CA VAL A 32 -22.25 -13.69 -3.95
C VAL A 32 -23.51 -13.44 -4.78
N GLY A 33 -23.33 -13.26 -6.09
CA GLY A 33 -24.41 -12.97 -7.04
C GLY A 33 -24.90 -11.51 -7.04
N SER A 34 -24.36 -10.65 -6.19
CA SER A 34 -24.66 -9.21 -6.18
C SER A 34 -23.44 -8.38 -6.58
N SER A 35 -23.67 -7.20 -7.17
CA SER A 35 -22.59 -6.27 -7.50
C SER A 35 -21.93 -5.76 -6.23
N VAL A 36 -20.60 -5.84 -6.17
CA VAL A 36 -19.81 -5.36 -5.05
C VAL A 36 -18.78 -4.34 -5.51
N ASN A 37 -18.52 -3.32 -4.68
CA ASN A 37 -17.48 -2.34 -4.92
C ASN A 37 -16.14 -2.88 -4.41
N VAL A 38 -15.33 -3.42 -5.32
CA VAL A 38 -14.03 -4.01 -5.00
C VAL A 38 -13.08 -2.92 -4.49
N GLY A 39 -13.05 -1.76 -5.14
CA GLY A 39 -12.21 -0.62 -4.76
C GLY A 39 -12.46 -0.16 -3.31
N GLU A 40 -13.72 -0.01 -2.92
CA GLU A 40 -14.10 0.35 -1.55
C GLU A 40 -13.68 -0.74 -0.54
N MET A 41 -13.92 -2.01 -0.85
CA MET A 41 -13.58 -3.11 0.06
C MET A 41 -12.08 -3.28 0.26
N VAL A 42 -11.27 -3.13 -0.79
CA VAL A 42 -9.81 -3.23 -0.67
C VAL A 42 -9.22 -2.01 0.04
N PHE A 43 -9.81 -0.82 -0.14
CA PHE A 43 -9.45 0.36 0.64
C PHE A 43 -9.73 0.17 2.14
N GLN A 44 -10.88 -0.38 2.50
CA GLN A 44 -11.18 -0.69 3.91
C GLN A 44 -10.22 -1.74 4.48
N LEU A 45 -9.87 -2.77 3.70
CA LEU A 45 -8.88 -3.78 4.09
C LEU A 45 -7.53 -3.13 4.39
N THR A 46 -6.97 -2.34 3.47
CA THR A 46 -5.63 -1.78 3.66
C THR A 46 -5.62 -0.76 4.79
N LYS A 47 -6.68 0.05 4.90
CA LYS A 47 -6.88 0.95 6.02
C LYS A 47 -6.83 0.20 7.35
N ASN A 48 -7.57 -0.89 7.49
CA ASN A 48 -7.60 -1.68 8.72
C ASN A 48 -6.26 -2.37 9.01
N VAL A 49 -5.59 -2.89 7.98
CA VAL A 49 -4.24 -3.48 8.10
C VAL A 49 -3.27 -2.46 8.66
N ILE A 50 -3.23 -1.26 8.07
CA ILE A 50 -2.32 -0.18 8.49
C ILE A 50 -2.72 0.38 9.85
N TYR A 51 -4.01 0.55 10.13
CA TYR A 51 -4.48 1.01 11.43
C TYR A 51 -4.05 0.05 12.54
N ARG A 52 -4.28 -1.26 12.37
CA ARG A 52 -3.86 -2.29 13.33
C ARG A 52 -2.34 -2.43 13.40
N ALA A 53 -1.66 -2.32 12.25
CA ALA A 53 -0.21 -2.34 12.22
C ALA A 53 0.41 -1.06 12.79
N ALA A 54 -0.30 0.05 12.91
CA ALA A 54 0.21 1.27 13.50
C ALA A 54 -0.14 1.37 14.99
N PHE A 55 -1.37 1.02 15.35
CA PHE A 55 -2.03 1.37 16.62
C PHE A 55 -2.63 0.18 17.38
N GLY A 56 -2.34 -1.04 16.94
CA GLY A 56 -2.77 -2.26 17.60
C GLY A 56 -4.27 -2.52 17.45
N SER A 57 -4.80 -3.41 18.30
CA SER A 57 -6.19 -3.86 18.27
C SER A 57 -7.17 -2.95 19.01
N SER A 58 -6.71 -1.84 19.59
CA SER A 58 -7.53 -0.91 20.37
C SER A 58 -8.40 -0.03 19.49
N SER A 59 -9.69 -0.37 19.48
CA SER A 59 -10.85 0.47 19.10
C SER A 59 -11.04 0.80 17.60
N ASN A 60 -12.29 0.64 17.13
CA ASN A 60 -12.76 1.21 15.85
C ASN A 60 -12.97 2.74 15.95
N GLU A 61 -12.83 3.33 17.14
CA GLU A 61 -12.94 4.76 17.35
C GLU A 61 -11.78 5.50 16.67
N GLY A 62 -12.08 6.62 16.01
CA GLY A 62 -11.07 7.42 15.31
C GLY A 62 -10.79 7.01 13.86
N GLN A 63 -11.36 5.91 13.35
CA GLN A 63 -11.16 5.53 11.94
C GLN A 63 -11.76 6.52 10.94
N ASP A 64 -12.91 7.12 11.25
CA ASP A 64 -13.52 8.15 10.40
C ASP A 64 -12.68 9.42 10.36
N GLU A 65 -12.11 9.80 11.51
CA GLU A 65 -11.17 10.91 11.61
C GLU A 65 -9.89 10.62 10.82
N PHE A 66 -9.36 9.39 10.94
CA PHE A 66 -8.22 8.92 10.15
C PHE A 66 -8.48 9.02 8.64
N ILE A 67 -9.63 8.53 8.16
CA ILE A 67 -10.01 8.60 6.74
C ILE A 67 -10.11 10.06 6.28
N ALA A 68 -10.75 10.92 7.07
CA ALA A 68 -10.89 12.34 6.74
C ALA A 68 -9.52 13.03 6.63
N ILE A 69 -8.59 12.71 7.55
CA ILE A 69 -7.22 13.20 7.51
C ILE A 69 -6.48 12.69 6.26
N LEU A 70 -6.55 11.39 5.96
CA LEU A 70 -5.92 10.81 4.78
C LEU A 70 -6.41 11.48 3.48
N GLN A 71 -7.72 11.63 3.34
CA GLN A 71 -8.33 12.23 2.15
C GLN A 71 -7.93 13.70 1.98
N GLU A 72 -7.86 14.47 3.07
CA GLU A 72 -7.48 15.88 2.99
C GLU A 72 -6.00 16.03 2.60
N PHE A 73 -5.10 15.25 3.18
CA PHE A 73 -3.69 15.26 2.81
C PHE A 73 -3.44 14.76 1.39
N SER A 74 -4.14 13.71 0.93
CA SER A 74 -4.04 13.25 -0.47
C SER A 74 -4.43 14.38 -1.45
N LYS A 75 -5.53 15.11 -1.16
CA LYS A 75 -5.93 16.30 -1.93
C LYS A 75 -4.90 17.42 -1.87
N LEU A 76 -4.28 17.66 -0.71
CA LEU A 76 -3.27 18.71 -0.55
C LEU A 76 -1.96 18.37 -1.27
N PHE A 77 -1.49 17.13 -1.20
CA PHE A 77 -0.26 16.70 -1.87
C PHE A 77 -0.40 16.62 -3.39
N GLY A 78 -1.60 16.30 -3.90
CA GLY A 78 -1.90 16.32 -5.33
C GLY A 78 -2.28 17.69 -5.88
N ALA A 79 -2.48 18.71 -5.03
CA ALA A 79 -2.96 20.02 -5.48
C ALA A 79 -1.86 20.83 -6.18
N PHE A 80 -2.23 21.47 -7.28
CA PHE A 80 -1.39 22.47 -7.92
C PHE A 80 -1.32 23.75 -7.08
N ASN A 81 -0.13 24.09 -6.60
CA ASN A 81 0.12 25.30 -5.83
C ASN A 81 1.01 26.28 -6.61
N TRP A 82 0.45 27.44 -6.96
CA TRP A 82 1.21 28.50 -7.64
C TRP A 82 2.44 28.97 -6.86
N ALA A 83 2.38 28.93 -5.52
CA ALA A 83 3.50 29.33 -4.66
C ALA A 83 4.73 28.41 -4.80
N ASP A 84 4.55 27.17 -5.24
CA ASP A 84 5.66 26.22 -5.44
C ASP A 84 6.53 26.60 -6.64
N PHE A 85 5.96 27.30 -7.62
CA PHE A 85 6.63 27.73 -8.85
C PHE A 85 7.00 29.21 -8.82
N ILE A 86 6.25 30.00 -8.05
CA ILE A 86 6.38 31.45 -7.97
C ILE A 86 6.49 31.84 -6.48
N PRO A 87 7.70 31.80 -5.89
CA PRO A 87 7.87 31.97 -4.44
C PRO A 87 7.32 33.29 -3.88
N PHE A 88 7.32 34.37 -4.67
CA PHE A 88 6.92 35.70 -4.23
C PHE A 88 5.41 35.89 -4.02
N ILE A 89 4.57 34.96 -4.47
CA ILE A 89 3.11 34.96 -4.20
C ILE A 89 2.72 34.00 -3.06
N GLY A 90 3.68 33.34 -2.41
CA GLY A 90 3.40 32.36 -1.36
C GLY A 90 2.61 32.91 -0.17
N TRP A 91 2.74 34.20 0.12
CA TRP A 91 1.98 34.88 1.18
C TRP A 91 0.49 35.04 0.87
N ALA A 92 0.11 35.05 -0.42
CA ALA A 92 -1.26 35.32 -0.83
C ALA A 92 -2.19 34.11 -0.66
N ASP A 93 -1.62 32.89 -0.60
CA ASP A 93 -2.35 31.61 -0.48
C ASP A 93 -3.66 31.59 -1.30
N PRO A 94 -3.60 31.87 -2.62
CA PRO A 94 -4.80 32.16 -3.42
C PRO A 94 -5.79 30.98 -3.46
N ASN A 95 -5.29 29.75 -3.33
CA ASN A 95 -6.08 28.53 -3.30
C ASN A 95 -6.43 28.06 -1.87
N GLY A 96 -6.00 28.81 -0.83
CA GLY A 96 -6.21 28.45 0.57
C GLY A 96 -5.50 27.18 1.03
N LEU A 97 -4.52 26.69 0.26
CA LEU A 97 -3.83 25.42 0.50
C LEU A 97 -2.98 25.48 1.76
N ASN A 98 -2.31 26.60 2.02
CA ASN A 98 -1.48 26.74 3.24
C ASN A 98 -2.35 26.70 4.49
N LYS A 99 -3.49 27.41 4.49
CA LYS A 99 -4.45 27.36 5.62
C LYS A 99 -5.02 25.96 5.84
N ARG A 100 -5.40 25.27 4.75
CA ARG A 100 -5.89 23.89 4.80
C ARG A 100 -4.82 22.93 5.31
N LEU A 101 -3.57 23.08 4.87
CA LEU A 101 -2.43 22.28 5.33
C LEU A 101 -2.17 22.46 6.83
N VAL A 102 -2.18 23.70 7.35
CA VAL A 102 -2.04 23.94 8.79
C VAL A 102 -3.16 23.29 9.59
N LYS A 103 -4.41 23.40 9.10
CA LYS A 103 -5.57 22.76 9.74
C LYS A 103 -5.48 21.23 9.71
N ALA A 104 -5.15 20.65 8.56
CA ALA A 104 -4.99 19.21 8.37
C ALA A 104 -3.85 18.67 9.25
N ARG A 105 -2.74 19.42 9.34
CA ARG A 105 -1.62 19.08 10.22
C ARG A 105 -2.01 19.12 11.70
N ALA A 106 -2.74 20.14 12.13
CA ALA A 106 -3.22 20.23 13.52
C ALA A 106 -4.17 19.08 13.88
N ALA A 107 -5.08 18.70 12.97
CA ALA A 107 -5.96 17.55 13.16
C ALA A 107 -5.17 16.23 13.28
N LEU A 108 -4.20 16.01 12.39
CA LEU A 108 -3.32 14.86 12.45
C LEU A 108 -2.46 14.82 13.72
N ASP A 109 -1.87 15.95 14.12
CA ASP A 109 -1.06 16.03 15.33
C ASP A 109 -1.90 15.69 16.57
N GLY A 110 -3.15 16.19 16.64
CA GLY A 110 -4.10 15.86 17.71
C GLY A 110 -4.48 14.38 17.74
N PHE A 111 -4.80 13.81 16.56
CA PHE A 111 -5.12 12.38 16.41
C PHE A 111 -3.95 11.48 16.82
N ILE A 112 -2.73 11.78 16.39
CA ILE A 112 -1.57 10.98 16.79
C ILE A 112 -1.23 11.21 18.28
N ASP A 113 -1.40 12.43 18.80
CA ASP A 113 -1.17 12.70 20.23
C ASP A 113 -2.08 11.86 21.12
N SER A 114 -3.37 11.75 20.81
CA SER A 114 -4.28 10.91 21.60
C SER A 114 -3.86 9.46 21.60
N ILE A 115 -3.39 8.94 20.45
CA ILE A 115 -2.88 7.57 20.35
C ILE A 115 -1.61 7.39 21.18
N ILE A 116 -0.64 8.30 21.06
CA ILE A 116 0.61 8.23 21.83
C ILE A 116 0.31 8.27 23.33
N ASP A 117 -0.60 9.15 23.76
CA ASP A 117 -0.95 9.28 25.17
C ASP A 117 -1.67 8.03 25.70
N GLU A 118 -2.57 7.42 24.92
CA GLU A 118 -3.20 6.14 25.25
C GLU A 118 -2.18 5.01 25.46
N HIS A 119 -1.20 4.88 24.56
CA HIS A 119 -0.12 3.88 24.69
C HIS A 119 0.76 4.13 25.91
N MET A 120 1.07 5.40 26.21
CA MET A 120 1.83 5.79 27.39
C MET A 120 1.07 5.51 28.69
N GLU A 121 -0.26 5.71 28.71
CA GLU A 121 -1.12 5.37 29.85
C GLU A 121 -1.26 3.85 30.03
N LYS A 122 -1.42 3.09 28.94
CA LYS A 122 -1.41 1.62 28.94
C LYS A 122 -0.12 1.07 29.55
N LYS A 123 1.04 1.63 29.18
CA LYS A 123 2.34 1.26 29.74
C LYS A 123 2.48 1.59 31.23
N ARG A 124 1.93 2.73 31.68
CA ARG A 124 1.97 3.17 33.09
C ARG A 124 1.06 2.34 34.00
N SER A 125 -0.10 1.93 33.50
CA SER A 125 -1.09 1.16 34.28
C SER A 125 -0.71 -0.32 34.48
N GLY A 126 0.34 -0.81 33.80
CA GLY A 126 0.81 -2.19 33.93
C GLY A 126 -0.17 -3.23 33.38
N ALA A 127 -1.20 -2.80 32.64
CA ALA A 127 -2.19 -3.66 32.01
C ALA A 127 -1.55 -4.44 30.87
N LYS A 128 -1.06 -5.67 31.15
CA LYS A 128 -0.71 -6.65 30.12
C LYS A 128 -1.96 -7.39 29.68
N PHE A 129 -2.51 -7.05 28.52
CA PHE A 129 -3.33 -7.99 27.78
C PHE A 129 -2.38 -8.83 26.91
N GLY A 130 -2.25 -10.11 27.26
CA GLY A 130 -1.58 -11.11 26.41
C GLY A 130 -0.07 -10.96 26.19
N VAL A 131 0.51 -11.99 25.59
CA VAL A 131 1.91 -12.07 25.16
C VAL A 131 1.93 -11.76 23.66
N GLY A 132 2.53 -10.64 23.23
CA GLY A 132 2.78 -10.34 21.81
C GLY A 132 1.99 -9.20 21.16
N GLU A 133 1.53 -8.19 21.91
CA GLU A 133 0.73 -7.04 21.41
C GLU A 133 1.51 -5.69 21.36
N ASP A 134 2.83 -5.71 21.17
CA ASP A 134 3.57 -4.44 21.00
C ASP A 134 3.38 -3.96 19.55
N ASP A 135 2.71 -2.83 19.37
CA ASP A 135 2.50 -2.24 18.06
C ASP A 135 3.63 -1.27 17.64
N MET A 136 3.41 -0.48 16.58
CA MET A 136 4.43 0.41 16.04
C MET A 136 4.71 1.55 16.99
N VAL A 137 3.66 2.08 17.62
CA VAL A 137 3.75 3.16 18.60
C VAL A 137 4.51 2.65 19.81
N ASP A 138 4.22 1.44 20.31
CA ASP A 138 4.95 0.83 21.42
C ASP A 138 6.45 0.65 21.10
N GLU A 139 6.78 0.16 19.91
CA GLU A 139 8.18 0.04 19.46
C GLU A 139 8.87 1.41 19.37
N LEU A 140 8.22 2.42 18.79
CA LEU A 140 8.75 3.77 18.66
C LEU A 140 8.93 4.44 20.03
N LEU A 141 8.01 4.21 20.97
CA LEU A 141 8.10 4.69 22.35
C LEU A 141 9.18 3.95 23.15
N ALA A 142 9.44 2.67 22.85
CA ALA A 142 10.56 1.95 23.45
C ALA A 142 11.90 2.63 23.09
N PHE A 143 12.09 2.98 21.82
CA PHE A 143 13.26 3.76 21.36
C PHE A 143 13.38 5.12 22.05
N TYR A 144 12.25 5.79 22.28
CA TYR A 144 12.20 7.04 23.05
C TYR A 144 12.66 6.86 24.51
N SER A 145 12.32 5.72 25.13
CA SER A 145 12.54 5.45 26.57
C SER A 145 13.86 4.74 26.93
N GLU A 146 14.43 3.93 26.02
CA GLU A 146 15.67 3.18 26.28
C GLU A 146 16.91 4.08 26.18
N GLU A 147 16.90 5.08 25.29
CA GLU A 147 18.00 6.06 25.15
C GLU A 147 18.01 7.13 26.25
N SER A 148 16.92 7.28 27.01
CA SER A 148 16.86 8.16 28.19
C SER A 148 17.48 7.52 29.45
N LYS A 149 18.01 6.29 29.36
CA LYS A 149 18.72 5.58 30.44
C LYS A 149 20.19 5.27 30.14
N VAL A 150 20.77 5.80 29.06
CA VAL A 150 22.20 5.60 28.77
C VAL A 150 23.01 6.63 29.55
N ASP A 151 23.60 6.18 30.66
CA ASP A 151 24.64 6.90 31.40
C ASP A 151 25.76 7.35 30.45
N GLU A 152 26.33 8.52 30.77
CA GLU A 152 27.38 9.27 30.08
C GLU A 152 28.63 8.43 29.71
N SER A 153 28.53 7.56 28.71
CA SER A 153 29.65 6.79 28.16
C SER A 153 29.67 6.85 26.62
N GLU A 154 30.51 7.77 26.15
CA GLU A 154 31.35 7.86 24.94
C GLU A 154 30.98 7.23 23.57
N ASP A 155 29.82 6.61 23.36
CA ASP A 155 29.37 6.15 22.02
C ASP A 155 28.25 7.02 21.41
N LEU A 156 28.18 8.29 21.81
CA LEU A 156 27.09 9.23 21.52
C LEU A 156 27.03 9.76 20.07
N GLN A 157 27.89 9.31 19.14
CA GLN A 157 27.89 9.85 17.78
C GLN A 157 26.85 9.22 16.84
N ASN A 158 26.20 8.11 17.20
CA ASN A 158 25.27 7.41 16.31
C ASN A 158 23.90 7.01 16.92
N ALA A 159 23.57 7.43 18.15
CA ALA A 159 22.23 7.23 18.70
C ALA A 159 21.32 8.38 18.23
N ILE A 160 20.48 8.11 17.23
CA ILE A 160 19.47 9.07 16.75
C ILE A 160 18.40 9.20 17.84
N ARG A 161 18.46 10.29 18.63
CA ARG A 161 17.40 10.63 19.59
C ARG A 161 16.11 10.94 18.84
N LEU A 162 15.15 10.02 18.88
CA LEU A 162 13.81 10.26 18.35
C LEU A 162 13.06 11.22 19.28
N THR A 163 12.48 12.28 18.74
CA THR A 163 11.54 13.14 19.46
C THR A 163 10.10 12.67 19.27
N ARG A 164 9.18 13.18 20.10
CA ARG A 164 7.72 12.96 19.89
C ARG A 164 7.29 13.38 18.48
N ASP A 165 7.84 14.48 17.96
CA ASP A 165 7.56 14.93 16.59
C ASP A 165 8.10 13.97 15.53
N ASN A 166 9.25 13.31 15.77
CA ASN A 166 9.74 12.26 14.88
C ASN A 166 8.82 11.04 14.89
N ILE A 167 8.30 10.63 16.05
CA ILE A 167 7.34 9.53 16.18
C ILE A 167 6.06 9.86 15.40
N LYS A 168 5.52 11.07 15.58
CA LYS A 168 4.35 11.56 14.82
C LYS A 168 4.59 11.51 13.31
N ALA A 169 5.74 12.00 12.86
CA ALA A 169 6.09 12.00 11.44
C ALA A 169 6.20 10.57 10.87
N ILE A 170 6.79 9.63 11.62
CA ILE A 170 6.90 8.23 11.18
C ILE A 170 5.52 7.57 11.10
N ILE A 171 4.66 7.79 12.10
CA ILE A 171 3.28 7.28 12.12
C ILE A 171 2.51 7.80 10.89
N MET A 172 2.60 9.11 10.64
CA MET A 172 2.05 9.74 9.44
C MET A 172 2.55 9.05 8.16
N ASP A 173 3.85 8.91 7.98
CA ASP A 173 4.43 8.30 6.77
C ASP A 173 3.93 6.87 6.52
N VAL A 174 3.76 6.06 7.59
CA VAL A 174 3.24 4.69 7.49
C VAL A 174 1.76 4.69 7.09
N MET A 175 0.96 5.56 7.71
CA MET A 175 -0.46 5.72 7.44
C MET A 175 -0.75 6.04 5.98
N PHE A 176 -0.05 7.05 5.44
CA PHE A 176 -0.18 7.48 4.06
C PHE A 176 0.42 6.46 3.09
N GLY A 177 1.64 6.00 3.36
CA GLY A 177 2.40 5.17 2.45
C GLY A 177 1.81 3.77 2.25
N GLY A 178 1.10 3.21 3.24
CA GLY A 178 0.61 1.84 3.21
C GLY A 178 -0.86 1.65 2.83
N THR A 179 -1.68 2.69 2.88
CA THR A 179 -3.14 2.55 2.71
C THR A 179 -3.56 2.61 1.24
N GLU A 180 -3.39 3.77 0.61
CA GLU A 180 -3.90 4.04 -0.75
C GLU A 180 -3.08 3.32 -1.83
N THR A 181 -1.76 3.20 -1.63
CA THR A 181 -0.85 2.54 -2.58
C THR A 181 -1.19 1.06 -2.77
N VAL A 182 -1.42 0.33 -1.68
CA VAL A 182 -1.75 -1.10 -1.71
C VAL A 182 -3.18 -1.31 -2.22
N ALA A 183 -4.14 -0.47 -1.81
CA ALA A 183 -5.52 -0.55 -2.29
C ALA A 183 -5.58 -0.38 -3.81
N SER A 184 -4.91 0.66 -4.33
CA SER A 184 -4.79 0.91 -5.76
C SER A 184 -4.16 -0.27 -6.50
N ALA A 185 -3.06 -0.85 -5.97
CA ALA A 185 -2.42 -2.01 -6.60
C ALA A 185 -3.32 -3.26 -6.65
N ILE A 186 -4.08 -3.54 -5.58
CA ILE A 186 -5.03 -4.67 -5.56
C ILE A 186 -6.14 -4.43 -6.58
N GLU A 187 -6.71 -3.23 -6.61
CA GLU A 187 -7.77 -2.86 -7.55
C GLU A 187 -7.30 -2.94 -9.00
N TRP A 188 -6.11 -2.43 -9.33
CA TRP A 188 -5.52 -2.56 -10.67
C TRP A 188 -5.28 -4.01 -11.06
N ALA A 189 -4.78 -4.85 -10.14
CA ALA A 189 -4.58 -6.27 -10.42
C ALA A 189 -5.90 -6.98 -10.74
N MET A 190 -6.95 -6.74 -9.95
CA MET A 190 -8.28 -7.29 -10.22
C MET A 190 -8.85 -6.78 -11.54
N SER A 191 -8.66 -5.49 -11.83
CA SER A 191 -9.17 -4.85 -13.06
C SER A 191 -8.52 -5.42 -14.32
N GLU A 192 -7.19 -5.55 -14.32
CA GLU A 192 -6.45 -6.14 -15.44
C GLU A 192 -6.80 -7.62 -15.65
N LEU A 193 -6.95 -8.39 -14.57
CA LEU A 193 -7.39 -9.79 -14.68
C LEU A 193 -8.82 -9.89 -15.22
N MET A 194 -9.74 -9.02 -14.81
CA MET A 194 -11.11 -9.01 -15.33
C MET A 194 -11.16 -8.55 -16.80
N ARG A 195 -10.23 -7.69 -17.22
CA ARG A 195 -10.05 -7.27 -18.61
C ARG A 195 -9.30 -8.32 -19.47
N SER A 196 -8.57 -9.25 -18.86
CA SER A 196 -7.86 -10.36 -19.52
C SER A 196 -8.38 -11.73 -19.03
N PRO A 197 -9.52 -12.23 -19.55
CA PRO A 197 -10.09 -13.52 -19.14
C PRO A 197 -9.13 -14.71 -19.29
N ASP A 198 -8.25 -14.69 -20.29
CA ASP A 198 -7.27 -15.75 -20.52
C ASP A 198 -6.22 -15.81 -19.39
N ASP A 199 -5.72 -14.66 -18.95
CA ASP A 199 -4.79 -14.59 -17.82
C ASP A 199 -5.50 -14.89 -16.49
N MET A 200 -6.74 -14.45 -16.31
CA MET A 200 -7.58 -14.83 -15.16
C MET A 200 -7.73 -16.35 -15.07
N ASN A 201 -8.14 -17.00 -16.17
CA ASN A 201 -8.30 -18.46 -16.23
C ASN A 201 -6.98 -19.18 -15.99
N ARG A 202 -5.87 -18.67 -16.54
CA ARG A 202 -4.54 -19.24 -16.31
C ARG A 202 -4.10 -19.16 -14.86
N LEU A 203 -4.32 -18.02 -14.21
CA LEU A 203 -4.05 -17.83 -12.77
C LEU A 203 -4.93 -18.75 -11.92
N GLN A 204 -6.21 -18.80 -12.21
CA GLN A 204 -7.17 -19.70 -11.57
C GLN A 204 -6.77 -21.18 -11.68
N ASN A 205 -6.25 -21.61 -12.84
CA ASN A 205 -5.71 -22.96 -13.04
C ASN A 205 -4.44 -23.22 -12.23
N GLU A 206 -3.54 -22.25 -12.09
CA GLU A 206 -2.35 -22.37 -11.23
C GLU A 206 -2.74 -22.52 -9.75
N LEU A 207 -3.67 -21.67 -9.29
CA LEU A 207 -4.18 -21.70 -7.92
C LEU A 207 -4.85 -23.04 -7.62
N GLU A 208 -5.66 -23.56 -8.53
CA GLU A 208 -6.32 -24.86 -8.37
C GLU A 208 -5.30 -26.01 -8.26
N LYS A 209 -4.27 -26.03 -9.12
CA LYS A 209 -3.23 -27.06 -9.09
C LYS A 209 -2.37 -27.02 -7.83
N THR A 210 -2.12 -25.83 -7.30
CA THR A 210 -1.19 -25.62 -6.18
C THR A 210 -1.89 -25.73 -4.82
N VAL A 211 -3.09 -25.18 -4.72
CA VAL A 211 -3.84 -25.02 -3.46
C VAL A 211 -4.95 -26.06 -3.34
N GLY A 212 -5.57 -26.45 -4.46
CA GLY A 212 -6.79 -27.26 -4.52
C GLY A 212 -8.07 -26.43 -4.31
N LEU A 213 -9.23 -27.04 -4.51
CA LEU A 213 -10.55 -26.38 -4.40
C LEU A 213 -11.20 -26.49 -3.01
N HIS A 214 -10.52 -27.12 -2.04
CA HIS A 214 -11.07 -27.42 -0.72
C HIS A 214 -10.56 -26.52 0.41
N ARG A 215 -9.69 -25.55 0.10
CA ARG A 215 -9.14 -24.61 1.08
C ARG A 215 -8.79 -23.27 0.44
N ARG A 216 -8.57 -22.27 1.29
CA ARG A 216 -8.09 -20.93 0.92
C ARG A 216 -6.58 -20.91 0.72
N VAL A 217 -6.09 -19.85 0.09
CA VAL A 217 -4.64 -19.62 -0.10
C VAL A 217 -4.01 -19.29 1.25
N GLU A 218 -2.94 -20.00 1.59
CA GLU A 218 -2.12 -19.72 2.77
C GLU A 218 -0.81 -19.06 2.35
N GLU A 219 -0.14 -18.37 3.30
CA GLU A 219 1.15 -17.72 3.06
C GLU A 219 2.20 -18.67 2.46
N SER A 220 2.19 -19.93 2.90
CA SER A 220 3.12 -20.97 2.43
C SER A 220 2.93 -21.39 0.96
N ASP A 221 1.81 -20.99 0.34
CA ASP A 221 1.53 -21.26 -1.07
C ASP A 221 2.08 -20.18 -2.00
N LEU A 222 2.20 -18.94 -1.53
CA LEU A 222 2.59 -17.79 -2.35
C LEU A 222 3.93 -18.02 -3.07
N ASP A 223 4.87 -18.73 -2.44
CA ASP A 223 6.16 -19.07 -3.03
C ASP A 223 6.08 -20.01 -4.23
N LYS A 224 4.98 -20.76 -4.36
CA LYS A 224 4.75 -21.75 -5.42
C LYS A 224 3.96 -21.18 -6.60
N LEU A 225 3.27 -20.05 -6.42
CA LEU A 225 2.42 -19.42 -7.43
C LEU A 225 3.26 -18.56 -8.40
N THR A 226 3.81 -19.20 -9.42
CA THR A 226 4.77 -18.59 -10.34
C THR A 226 4.12 -17.57 -11.27
N PHE A 227 3.00 -17.94 -11.89
CA PHE A 227 2.25 -17.07 -12.78
C PHE A 227 1.56 -15.93 -12.01
N PHE A 228 1.09 -16.19 -10.79
CA PHE A 228 0.59 -15.14 -9.89
C PHE A 228 1.62 -14.03 -9.65
N ARG A 229 2.88 -14.38 -9.37
CA ARG A 229 3.97 -13.39 -9.23
C ARG A 229 4.19 -12.58 -10.50
N CYS A 230 4.01 -13.20 -11.66
CA CYS A 230 4.08 -12.51 -12.94
C CYS A 230 2.94 -11.50 -13.11
N VAL A 231 1.72 -11.86 -12.67
CA VAL A 231 0.56 -10.96 -12.63
C VAL A 231 0.86 -9.75 -11.74
N ILE A 232 1.33 -9.96 -10.51
CA ILE A 232 1.65 -8.86 -9.59
C ILE A 232 2.73 -7.93 -10.16
N ARG A 233 3.78 -8.49 -10.78
CA ARG A 233 4.84 -7.69 -11.42
C ARG A 233 4.30 -6.88 -12.60
N GLU A 234 3.48 -7.48 -13.45
CA GLU A 234 2.91 -6.79 -14.61
C GLU A 234 1.93 -5.70 -14.20
N THR A 235 1.11 -5.95 -13.17
CA THR A 235 0.27 -4.92 -12.58
C THR A 235 1.11 -3.74 -12.11
N LEU A 236 2.18 -3.96 -11.35
CA LEU A 236 3.02 -2.87 -10.83
C LEU A 236 3.88 -2.18 -11.91
N ARG A 237 4.13 -2.84 -13.04
CA ARG A 237 4.81 -2.24 -14.20
C ARG A 237 3.89 -1.24 -14.90
N LEU A 238 2.65 -1.66 -15.17
CA LEU A 238 1.66 -0.81 -15.85
C LEU A 238 1.03 0.20 -14.90
N HIS A 239 0.77 -0.17 -13.66
CA HIS A 239 0.05 0.66 -12.71
C HIS A 239 0.88 0.86 -11.45
N PRO A 240 2.06 1.53 -11.55
CA PRO A 240 2.82 1.87 -10.35
C PRO A 240 1.98 2.83 -9.51
N PRO A 241 1.64 2.49 -8.25
CA PRO A 241 0.73 3.33 -7.46
C PRO A 241 1.22 4.76 -7.27
N ILE A 242 2.55 4.97 -7.27
CA ILE A 242 3.19 6.29 -7.29
C ILE A 242 3.95 6.43 -8.62
N PRO A 243 3.37 7.12 -9.62
CA PRO A 243 3.94 7.17 -10.98
C PRO A 243 5.18 8.07 -11.09
N LEU A 244 5.30 9.08 -10.23
CA LEU A 244 6.40 10.05 -10.22
C LEU A 244 7.16 9.96 -8.88
N LEU A 245 8.40 9.46 -8.91
CA LEU A 245 9.25 9.36 -7.70
C LEU A 245 10.06 10.66 -7.55
N LEU A 246 9.80 11.42 -6.49
CA LEU A 246 10.40 12.74 -6.28
C LEU A 246 11.72 12.67 -5.49
N HIS A 247 12.70 13.44 -5.95
CA HIS A 247 13.97 13.68 -5.28
C HIS A 247 14.33 15.17 -5.30
N GLU A 248 15.21 15.58 -4.39
CA GLU A 248 15.87 16.88 -4.40
C GLU A 248 17.38 16.69 -4.35
N THR A 249 18.10 17.44 -5.17
CA THR A 249 19.56 17.39 -5.22
C THR A 249 20.20 18.11 -4.02
N ALA A 250 20.90 17.35 -3.16
CA ALA A 250 21.60 17.91 -2.00
C ALA A 250 22.78 18.82 -2.37
N GLN A 251 23.38 18.56 -3.53
CA GLN A 251 24.48 19.30 -4.13
C GLN A 251 24.35 19.26 -5.65
N GLU A 252 25.12 20.10 -6.32
CA GLU A 252 25.23 20.03 -7.77
C GLU A 252 25.74 18.66 -8.22
N ALA A 253 25.16 18.16 -9.31
CA ALA A 253 25.50 16.87 -9.89
C ALA A 253 25.54 16.96 -11.43
N VAL A 254 26.27 16.04 -12.06
CA VAL A 254 26.24 15.86 -13.52
C VAL A 254 25.61 14.51 -13.81
N VAL A 255 24.53 14.49 -14.60
CA VAL A 255 23.82 13.28 -15.01
C VAL A 255 23.72 13.28 -16.53
N ALA A 256 24.24 12.23 -17.17
CA ALA A 256 24.28 12.12 -18.64
C ALA A 256 24.88 13.35 -19.35
N GLY A 257 25.87 14.01 -18.73
CA GLY A 257 26.50 15.23 -19.25
C GLY A 257 25.76 16.53 -18.93
N TYR A 258 24.55 16.48 -18.35
CA TYR A 258 23.79 17.64 -17.94
C TYR A 258 24.10 18.04 -16.49
N ARG A 259 24.35 19.33 -16.27
CA ARG A 259 24.55 19.91 -14.93
C ARG A 259 23.19 20.14 -14.27
N ILE A 260 22.96 19.48 -13.14
CA ILE A 260 21.78 19.62 -12.30
C ILE A 260 22.18 20.43 -11.06
N PRO A 261 21.62 21.64 -10.86
CA PRO A 261 22.01 22.51 -9.75
C PRO A 261 21.49 21.97 -8.42
N ARG A 262 22.15 22.34 -7.32
CA ARG A 262 21.69 22.08 -5.95
C ARG A 262 20.27 22.62 -5.73
N GLY A 263 19.43 21.86 -5.03
CA GLY A 263 18.04 22.21 -4.74
C GLY A 263 17.08 21.96 -5.91
N ALA A 264 17.56 21.42 -7.03
CA ALA A 264 16.69 21.00 -8.13
C ALA A 264 15.82 19.81 -7.71
N ARG A 265 14.51 19.91 -8.00
CA ARG A 265 13.57 18.79 -7.93
C ARG A 265 13.80 17.89 -9.15
N VAL A 266 13.98 16.59 -8.89
CA VAL A 266 14.16 15.55 -9.90
C VAL A 266 13.01 14.56 -9.76
N MET A 267 12.26 14.35 -10.84
CA MET A 267 11.13 13.41 -10.87
C MET A 267 11.50 12.24 -11.77
N ILE A 268 11.55 11.03 -11.18
CA ILE A 268 11.74 9.80 -11.94
C ILE A 268 10.35 9.29 -12.33
N ASN A 269 10.07 9.27 -13.63
CA ASN A 269 8.76 8.87 -14.15
C ASN A 269 8.68 7.35 -14.31
N ALA A 270 8.37 6.65 -13.21
CA ALA A 270 8.23 5.21 -13.18
C ALA A 270 7.12 4.71 -14.13
N TYR A 271 6.06 5.50 -14.30
CA TYR A 271 4.97 5.20 -15.25
C TYR A 271 5.47 5.14 -16.70
N ALA A 272 6.26 6.14 -17.12
CA ALA A 272 6.83 6.19 -18.46
C ALA A 272 7.90 5.10 -18.66
N ILE A 273 8.75 4.87 -17.66
CA ILE A 273 9.76 3.78 -17.70
C ILE A 273 9.10 2.42 -17.87
N GLY A 274 8.02 2.17 -17.12
CA GLY A 274 7.23 0.94 -17.25
C GLY A 274 6.64 0.75 -18.64
N ARG A 275 6.40 1.82 -19.40
CA ARG A 275 5.83 1.82 -20.76
C ARG A 275 6.85 2.12 -21.87
N ASP A 276 8.14 2.14 -21.56
CA ASP A 276 9.16 2.40 -22.57
C ASP A 276 9.28 1.21 -23.53
N ALA A 277 8.96 1.44 -24.81
CA ALA A 277 9.06 0.43 -25.86
C ALA A 277 10.51 -0.04 -26.13
N GLY A 278 11.52 0.74 -25.73
CA GLY A 278 12.93 0.33 -25.77
C GLY A 278 13.28 -0.74 -24.72
N SER A 279 12.53 -0.76 -23.62
CA SER A 279 12.72 -1.69 -22.50
C SER A 279 11.70 -2.83 -22.48
N TRP A 280 10.49 -2.60 -23.00
CA TRP A 280 9.36 -3.52 -22.93
C TRP A 280 8.69 -3.73 -24.29
N SER A 281 8.68 -4.96 -24.79
CA SER A 281 7.90 -5.32 -26.00
C SER A 281 6.40 -5.23 -25.71
N ASP A 282 5.61 -4.61 -26.59
CA ASP A 282 4.17 -4.35 -26.37
C ASP A 282 3.92 -3.68 -25.01
N ALA A 283 4.61 -2.56 -24.78
CA ALA A 283 4.75 -1.95 -23.47
C ALA A 283 3.41 -1.57 -22.82
N ASP A 284 2.41 -1.14 -23.60
CA ASP A 284 1.10 -0.75 -23.09
C ASP A 284 0.15 -1.94 -22.83
N THR A 285 0.57 -3.16 -23.18
CA THR A 285 -0.28 -4.36 -23.06
C THR A 285 0.01 -5.09 -21.75
N PHE A 286 -1.04 -5.38 -20.98
CA PHE A 286 -0.99 -6.29 -19.84
C PHE A 286 -0.70 -7.71 -20.33
N ARG A 287 0.53 -8.17 -20.08
CA ARG A 287 1.03 -9.48 -20.52
C ARG A 287 1.90 -10.11 -19.42
N PRO A 288 1.30 -10.65 -18.34
CA PRO A 288 2.02 -11.25 -17.22
C PRO A 288 3.09 -12.26 -17.66
N GLY A 289 2.80 -13.05 -18.70
CA GLY A 289 3.72 -14.04 -19.24
C GLY A 289 5.12 -13.52 -19.61
N ARG A 290 5.32 -12.20 -19.78
CA ARG A 290 6.66 -11.62 -19.98
C ARG A 290 7.59 -11.88 -18.81
N PHE A 291 7.07 -11.93 -17.58
CA PHE A 291 7.86 -12.14 -16.36
C PHE A 291 8.22 -13.61 -16.09
N LEU A 292 7.81 -14.55 -16.96
CA LEU A 292 8.20 -15.96 -16.87
C LEU A 292 9.59 -16.23 -17.44
N GLN A 293 10.14 -15.29 -18.22
CA GLN A 293 11.45 -15.44 -18.84
C GLN A 293 12.56 -15.38 -17.78
N GLU A 294 13.68 -16.05 -18.05
CA GLU A 294 14.86 -15.94 -17.18
C GLU A 294 15.37 -14.50 -17.16
N ASN A 295 15.95 -14.08 -16.03
CA ASN A 295 16.50 -12.74 -15.81
C ASN A 295 15.50 -11.58 -15.85
N MET A 296 14.20 -11.85 -15.76
CA MET A 296 13.21 -10.79 -15.67
C MET A 296 13.34 -9.98 -14.37
N PRO A 297 13.10 -8.65 -14.41
CA PRO A 297 13.27 -7.77 -13.28
C PRO A 297 12.56 -8.21 -12.01
N ASP A 298 13.20 -7.95 -10.86
CA ASP A 298 12.64 -8.15 -9.54
C ASP A 298 12.38 -6.82 -8.81
N PHE A 299 11.77 -6.89 -7.62
CA PHE A 299 11.42 -5.71 -6.83
C PHE A 299 12.59 -5.06 -6.09
N ARG A 300 13.82 -5.59 -6.18
CA ARG A 300 14.97 -5.12 -5.38
C ARG A 300 15.54 -3.77 -5.85
N GLY A 301 15.05 -3.24 -6.97
CA GLY A 301 15.47 -1.95 -7.51
C GLY A 301 16.82 -1.96 -8.20
N GLY A 302 17.32 -3.14 -8.60
CA GLY A 302 18.53 -3.30 -9.42
C GLY A 302 18.27 -3.22 -10.93
N ASN A 303 17.01 -3.34 -11.34
CA ASN A 303 16.54 -3.25 -12.73
C ASN A 303 15.84 -1.91 -12.94
N PHE A 304 16.50 -0.96 -13.60
CA PHE A 304 15.98 0.41 -13.72
C PHE A 304 14.79 0.53 -14.68
N GLU A 305 14.58 -0.47 -15.54
CA GLU A 305 13.38 -0.66 -16.35
C GLU A 305 12.13 -1.03 -15.52
N PHE A 306 12.30 -1.40 -14.24
CA PHE A 306 11.23 -1.81 -13.33
C PHE A 306 11.48 -1.35 -11.88
N ILE A 307 10.95 -0.19 -11.51
CA ILE A 307 11.19 0.45 -10.21
C ILE A 307 9.90 0.82 -9.45
N PRO A 308 8.91 -0.08 -9.30
CA PRO A 308 7.64 0.24 -8.63
C PRO A 308 7.80 0.59 -7.14
N PHE A 309 8.93 0.21 -6.53
CA PHE A 309 9.29 0.54 -5.16
C PHE A 309 10.47 1.53 -5.07
N GLY A 310 10.82 2.17 -6.19
CA GLY A 310 12.03 2.99 -6.31
C GLY A 310 13.32 2.20 -6.21
N SER A 311 14.43 2.90 -5.95
CA SER A 311 15.75 2.29 -5.82
C SER A 311 16.66 3.10 -4.89
N GLY A 312 17.72 2.47 -4.38
CA GLY A 312 18.76 3.10 -3.58
C GLY A 312 18.29 3.58 -2.20
N ARG A 313 18.87 4.69 -1.72
CA ARG A 313 18.68 5.19 -0.32
C ARG A 313 17.25 5.57 0.04
N ARG A 314 16.37 5.75 -0.95
CA ARG A 314 14.96 6.13 -0.79
C ARG A 314 14.02 5.08 -1.36
N SER A 315 14.49 3.84 -1.55
CA SER A 315 13.62 2.71 -1.88
C SER A 315 12.55 2.53 -0.80
N CYS A 316 11.38 2.05 -1.20
CA CYS A 316 10.22 1.91 -0.32
C CYS A 316 10.54 1.04 0.91
N PRO A 317 10.43 1.58 2.14
CA PRO A 317 10.67 0.82 3.36
C PRO A 317 9.57 -0.21 3.64
N GLY A 318 8.35 0.03 3.15
CA GLY A 318 7.17 -0.82 3.35
C GLY A 318 6.98 -1.92 2.31
N MET A 319 7.94 -2.12 1.39
CA MET A 319 7.81 -3.04 0.25
C MET A 319 7.35 -4.45 0.66
N GLN A 320 7.92 -5.02 1.72
CA GLN A 320 7.60 -6.40 2.13
C GLN A 320 6.15 -6.53 2.65
N LEU A 321 5.71 -5.58 3.49
CA LEU A 321 4.35 -5.59 4.03
C LEU A 321 3.32 -5.29 2.93
N GLY A 322 3.62 -4.32 2.06
CA GLY A 322 2.75 -3.95 0.95
C GLY A 322 2.57 -5.08 -0.06
N LEU A 323 3.67 -5.75 -0.46
CA LEU A 323 3.60 -6.93 -1.33
C LEU A 323 2.82 -8.06 -0.66
N TYR A 324 3.04 -8.31 0.63
CA TYR A 324 2.32 -9.37 1.33
C TYR A 324 0.80 -9.11 1.39
N ALA A 325 0.38 -7.88 1.66
CA ALA A 325 -1.03 -7.48 1.64
C ALA A 325 -1.65 -7.60 0.23
N LEU A 326 -0.93 -7.11 -0.79
CA LEU A 326 -1.33 -7.23 -2.20
C LEU A 326 -1.47 -8.69 -2.62
N GLU A 327 -0.45 -9.51 -2.35
CA GLU A 327 -0.37 -10.91 -2.74
C GLU A 327 -1.45 -11.75 -2.05
N MET A 328 -1.59 -11.62 -0.72
CA MET A 328 -2.60 -12.37 0.03
C MET A 328 -4.02 -12.03 -0.39
N CYS A 329 -4.31 -10.74 -0.62
CA CYS A 329 -5.64 -10.29 -1.00
C CYS A 329 -5.99 -10.76 -2.41
N VAL A 330 -5.17 -10.48 -3.43
CA VAL A 330 -5.47 -10.86 -4.82
C VAL A 330 -5.53 -12.39 -4.96
N ALA A 331 -4.58 -13.13 -4.38
CA ALA A 331 -4.59 -14.59 -4.48
C ALA A 331 -5.86 -15.19 -3.90
N ASN A 332 -6.32 -14.71 -2.72
CA ASN A 332 -7.55 -15.21 -2.12
C ASN A 332 -8.81 -14.78 -2.89
N LEU A 333 -8.90 -13.53 -3.36
CA LEU A 333 -10.05 -13.08 -4.14
C LEU A 333 -10.20 -13.87 -5.45
N VAL A 334 -9.10 -14.12 -6.16
CA VAL A 334 -9.11 -14.88 -7.43
C VAL A 334 -9.31 -16.38 -7.20
N HIS A 335 -8.78 -16.93 -6.10
CA HIS A 335 -8.93 -18.35 -5.79
C HIS A 335 -10.34 -18.69 -5.32
N CYS A 336 -10.91 -17.87 -4.43
CA CYS A 336 -12.19 -18.13 -3.79
C CYS A 336 -13.39 -17.87 -4.71
N PHE A 337 -13.25 -16.96 -5.67
CA PHE A 337 -14.37 -16.48 -6.47
C PHE A 337 -14.06 -16.46 -7.97
N ARG A 338 -15.11 -16.69 -8.78
CA ARG A 338 -15.17 -16.23 -10.16
C ARG A 338 -15.75 -14.83 -10.16
N TRP A 339 -15.26 -13.97 -11.05
CA TRP A 339 -15.63 -12.57 -11.12
C TRP A 339 -16.22 -12.24 -12.48
N GLU A 340 -17.37 -11.57 -12.49
CA GLU A 340 -18.03 -11.10 -13.70
C GLU A 340 -18.24 -9.59 -13.63
N LEU A 341 -18.21 -8.92 -14.77
CA LEU A 341 -18.58 -7.50 -14.86
C LEU A 341 -20.11 -7.35 -14.80
N PRO A 342 -20.64 -6.33 -14.11
CA PRO A 342 -22.08 -6.16 -13.95
C PRO A 342 -22.77 -5.90 -15.29
N GLY A 343 -24.02 -6.38 -15.41
CA GLY A 343 -24.87 -6.08 -16.58
C GLY A 343 -24.42 -6.71 -17.90
N GLY A 344 -23.55 -7.73 -17.86
CA GLY A 344 -23.04 -8.39 -19.08
C GLY A 344 -22.03 -7.54 -19.86
N MET A 345 -21.43 -6.53 -19.22
CA MET A 345 -20.34 -5.72 -19.76
C MET A 345 -19.19 -6.62 -20.22
N LYS A 346 -18.63 -6.32 -21.39
CA LYS A 346 -17.49 -7.06 -21.93
C LYS A 346 -16.17 -6.60 -21.28
N PRO A 347 -15.15 -7.46 -21.20
CA PRO A 347 -13.84 -7.11 -20.67
C PRO A 347 -13.25 -5.83 -21.28
N GLU A 348 -13.42 -5.61 -22.59
CA GLU A 348 -12.86 -4.47 -23.31
C GLU A 348 -13.62 -3.15 -23.03
N GLU A 349 -14.81 -3.23 -22.46
CA GLU A 349 -15.65 -2.07 -22.08
C GLU A 349 -15.34 -1.59 -20.65
N LEU A 350 -14.53 -2.33 -19.88
CA LEU A 350 -14.11 -1.92 -18.55
C LEU A 350 -13.28 -0.64 -18.64
N ASP A 351 -13.76 0.42 -17.98
CA ASP A 351 -13.03 1.68 -17.87
C ASP A 351 -11.69 1.46 -17.15
N MET A 352 -10.60 1.97 -17.73
CA MET A 352 -9.24 1.85 -17.18
C MET A 352 -8.58 3.22 -17.03
N GLU A 353 -9.37 4.29 -16.95
CA GLU A 353 -8.88 5.62 -16.62
C GLU A 353 -8.38 5.68 -15.16
N ASP A 354 -7.38 6.54 -14.93
CA ASP A 354 -6.78 6.81 -13.62
C ASP A 354 -7.02 8.25 -13.18
N VAL A 355 -6.84 8.51 -11.89
CA VAL A 355 -6.82 9.88 -11.35
C VAL A 355 -5.39 10.32 -11.15
N PHE A 356 -5.03 11.46 -11.73
CA PHE A 356 -3.74 12.08 -11.45
C PHE A 356 -3.72 12.68 -10.04
N GLY A 357 -2.75 12.26 -9.23
CA GLY A 357 -2.54 12.75 -7.87
C GLY A 357 -1.19 12.31 -7.31
N LEU A 358 -1.08 12.26 -5.98
CA LEU A 358 0.07 11.64 -5.30
C LEU A 358 0.17 10.15 -5.64
N THR A 359 -0.99 9.49 -5.67
CA THR A 359 -1.18 8.13 -6.16
C THR A 359 -1.96 8.15 -7.47
N ALA A 360 -1.97 7.02 -8.20
CA ALA A 360 -2.74 6.82 -9.43
C ALA A 360 -3.80 5.70 -9.26
N PRO A 361 -4.83 5.89 -8.42
CA PRO A 361 -5.96 4.97 -8.35
C PRO A 361 -6.82 5.04 -9.61
N ARG A 362 -7.72 4.06 -9.80
CA ARG A 362 -8.71 4.11 -10.88
C ARG A 362 -9.61 5.34 -10.73
N ALA A 363 -9.99 5.95 -11.86
CA ALA A 363 -10.95 7.04 -11.91
C ALA A 363 -12.34 6.58 -11.46
N ASN A 364 -12.75 5.40 -11.92
CA ASN A 364 -13.96 4.73 -11.50
C ASN A 364 -13.62 3.43 -10.77
N GLN A 365 -14.13 3.29 -9.55
CA GLN A 365 -13.88 2.09 -8.73
C GLN A 365 -14.42 0.83 -9.42
N LEU A 366 -13.69 -0.28 -9.26
CA LEU A 366 -14.06 -1.56 -9.82
C LEU A 366 -15.34 -2.11 -9.15
N ILE A 367 -16.41 -2.23 -9.93
CA ILE A 367 -17.62 -2.96 -9.55
C ILE A 367 -17.62 -4.31 -10.24
N ALA A 368 -17.82 -5.39 -9.48
CA ALA A 368 -17.81 -6.76 -9.99
C ALA A 368 -18.84 -7.64 -9.27
N VAL A 369 -19.24 -8.74 -9.90
CA VAL A 369 -20.17 -9.73 -9.33
C VAL A 369 -19.39 -11.01 -9.03
N PRO A 370 -19.25 -11.41 -7.75
CA PRO A 370 -18.56 -12.63 -7.36
C PRO A 370 -19.50 -13.85 -7.42
N SER A 371 -18.98 -14.99 -7.85
CA SER A 371 -19.60 -16.31 -7.65
C SER A 371 -18.60 -17.30 -7.04
N PRO A 372 -19.04 -18.30 -6.25
CA PRO A 372 -18.12 -19.17 -5.53
C PRO A 372 -17.34 -20.06 -6.51
N ARG A 373 -16.04 -20.24 -6.23
CA ARG A 373 -15.18 -21.17 -6.98
C ARG A 373 -14.80 -22.42 -6.20
N LEU A 374 -14.73 -22.32 -4.87
CA LEU A 374 -14.35 -23.43 -3.99
C LEU A 374 -15.54 -24.37 -3.73
N GLU A 375 -15.25 -25.66 -3.56
CA GLU A 375 -16.24 -26.71 -3.33
C GLU A 375 -16.69 -26.72 -1.86
N VAL A 376 -17.56 -25.77 -1.49
CA VAL A 376 -18.40 -25.68 -0.27
C VAL A 376 -17.70 -25.68 1.11
N ASP A 377 -18.13 -24.74 1.96
CA ASP A 377 -17.86 -24.60 3.41
C ASP A 377 -16.44 -24.26 3.86
N VAL A 378 -15.66 -23.54 3.04
CA VAL A 378 -14.46 -22.84 3.53
C VAL A 378 -14.84 -21.49 4.17
N GLY A 379 -15.74 -21.51 5.16
CA GLY A 379 -16.06 -20.37 6.03
C GLY A 379 -16.73 -19.16 5.35
N LEU A 380 -17.29 -19.32 4.15
CA LEU A 380 -18.14 -18.32 3.50
C LEU A 380 -19.53 -18.44 4.12
N GLY A 381 -19.84 -17.59 5.10
CA GLY A 381 -21.08 -17.66 5.89
C GLY A 381 -22.33 -17.83 5.02
N LYS A 382 -23.20 -18.77 5.39
CA LYS A 382 -24.50 -18.93 4.73
C LYS A 382 -25.36 -17.69 5.00
N PRO A 383 -26.10 -17.16 4.01
CA PRO A 383 -27.22 -16.29 4.30
C PRO A 383 -28.26 -17.11 5.09
N ASN A 384 -28.60 -16.66 6.29
CA ASN A 384 -29.72 -17.23 7.04
C ASN A 384 -30.99 -17.01 6.22
N CYS A 385 -31.64 -18.10 5.79
CA CYS A 385 -33.02 -18.08 5.31
C CYS A 385 -33.99 -17.70 6.43
#